data_AF-A0A925H3X2-F1
#
_entry.id   AF-A0A925H3X2-F1
#
_cell.length_a   1.000
_cell.length_b   1.000
_cell.length_c   1.000
_cell.angle_alpha   90.00
_cell.angle_beta   90.00
_cell.angle_gamma   90.00
#
_symmetry.space_group_name_H-M   'P 1'
#
loop_
_entity.id
_entity.type
_entity.pdbx_description
1 polymer ?
#
loop_
_entity_poly.entity_id
_entity_poly.type
_entity_poly.pdbx_seq_one_letter_code
_entity_poly.pdbx_strand_id
1 'polypeptide(L)'
;MTRLCTLVFSLGLSYCIHGQTNPPEPPEEDASVADKEYVFNPLQASKEVRIGNFYFRKGSYQAARRRFEEATRWNPSLADAWLRLGDTQLKLKDERGARESYMKYVELDPESKDAASVRKRLAGKL
;
A
#
# COMPACT_ATOMS: atom_id res chain seq x y z
N MET A 1 -2.56 -74.62 -31.42
CA MET A 1 -3.65 -74.64 -30.42
C MET A 1 -2.99 -74.23 -29.12
N THR A 2 -3.14 -73.05 -28.52
CA THR A 2 -4.27 -72.14 -28.42
C THR A 2 -3.66 -70.75 -28.11
N ARG A 3 -4.17 -69.70 -28.75
CA ARG A 3 -3.77 -68.31 -28.45
C ARG A 3 -4.38 -67.92 -27.10
N LEU A 4 -3.59 -67.37 -26.18
CA LEU A 4 -4.12 -66.48 -25.14
C LEU A 4 -3.22 -65.24 -25.07
N CYS A 5 -3.84 -64.12 -25.38
CA CYS A 5 -3.28 -62.78 -25.45
C CYS A 5 -3.59 -62.10 -24.11
N THR A 6 -2.57 -61.73 -23.34
CA THR A 6 -2.72 -60.78 -22.22
C THR A 6 -1.54 -59.83 -22.22
N LEU A 7 -1.84 -58.59 -22.62
CA LEU A 7 -1.00 -57.40 -22.53
C LEU A 7 -0.71 -57.05 -21.06
N VAL A 8 0.57 -56.92 -20.69
CA VAL A 8 1.02 -55.85 -19.80
C VAL A 8 2.45 -55.45 -20.19
N PHE A 9 2.58 -54.33 -20.89
CA PHE A 9 3.80 -53.50 -20.97
C PHE A 9 4.16 -53.12 -19.52
N SER A 10 5.38 -53.24 -18.98
CA SER A 10 6.58 -52.56 -19.46
C SER A 10 7.65 -52.75 -18.38
N LEU A 11 8.82 -53.26 -18.75
CA LEU A 11 10.05 -53.11 -17.96
C LEU A 11 11.18 -52.81 -18.95
N GLY A 12 11.25 -51.56 -19.37
CA GLY A 12 12.39 -51.00 -20.09
C GLY A 12 13.07 -50.00 -19.17
N LEU A 13 14.33 -50.26 -18.82
CA LEU A 13 15.17 -49.35 -18.05
C LEU A 13 15.24 -47.97 -18.73
N SER A 14 15.05 -46.91 -17.95
CA SER A 14 15.65 -45.61 -18.26
C SER A 14 16.16 -44.99 -16.96
N TYR A 15 17.46 -44.71 -16.97
CA TYR A 15 18.26 -44.21 -15.86
C TYR A 15 18.02 -42.70 -15.72
N CYS A 16 17.64 -42.19 -14.55
CA CYS A 16 17.77 -40.77 -14.23
C CYS A 16 18.18 -40.59 -12.77
N ILE A 17 19.48 -40.33 -12.61
CA ILE A 17 20.17 -39.57 -11.56
C ILE A 17 19.21 -38.96 -10.51
N HIS A 18 19.35 -39.41 -9.26
CA HIS A 18 18.78 -38.70 -8.10
C HIS A 18 19.56 -37.39 -7.90
N GLY A 19 19.36 -36.44 -8.82
CA GLY A 19 19.52 -35.03 -8.50
C GLY A 19 18.36 -34.72 -7.58
N GLN A 20 18.64 -34.47 -6.31
CA GLN A 20 17.73 -33.70 -5.48
C GLN A 20 17.62 -32.34 -6.17
N THR A 21 16.68 -32.21 -7.10
CA THR A 21 16.13 -30.92 -7.47
C THR A 21 15.49 -30.44 -6.18
N ASN A 22 16.17 -29.51 -5.51
CA ASN A 22 15.54 -28.71 -4.48
C ASN A 22 14.17 -28.28 -5.05
N PRO A 23 13.09 -28.37 -4.26
CA PRO A 23 11.78 -27.89 -4.71
C PRO A 23 11.98 -26.50 -5.30
N PRO A 24 11.38 -26.19 -6.47
CA PRO A 24 11.57 -24.90 -7.10
C PRO A 24 11.28 -23.85 -6.04
N GLU A 25 12.31 -23.07 -5.69
CA GLU A 25 12.12 -21.93 -4.83
C GLU A 25 11.00 -21.11 -5.47
N PRO A 26 9.99 -20.66 -4.68
CA PRO A 26 8.92 -19.83 -5.23
C PRO A 26 9.59 -18.73 -6.05
N PRO A 27 9.10 -18.46 -7.28
CA PRO A 27 9.74 -17.51 -8.17
C PRO A 27 10.10 -16.29 -7.35
N GLU A 28 11.39 -15.93 -7.32
CA GLU A 28 11.85 -14.72 -6.66
C GLU A 28 11.09 -13.56 -7.30
N GLU A 29 9.96 -13.21 -6.69
CA GLU A 29 9.10 -12.13 -7.12
C GLU A 29 9.96 -10.89 -6.94
N ASP A 30 10.45 -10.33 -8.04
CA ASP A 30 11.14 -9.06 -8.04
C ASP A 30 10.21 -8.06 -7.35
N ALA A 31 10.48 -7.80 -6.07
CA ALA A 31 9.66 -6.99 -5.19
C ALA A 31 9.53 -5.54 -5.68
N SER A 32 10.15 -5.19 -6.81
CA SER A 32 10.04 -3.89 -7.45
C SER A 32 8.72 -3.66 -8.18
N VAL A 33 7.91 -4.69 -8.53
CA VAL A 33 6.68 -4.52 -9.33
C VAL A 33 5.45 -5.26 -8.78
N ALA A 34 5.31 -5.35 -7.46
CA ALA A 34 4.02 -5.76 -6.88
C ALA A 34 3.08 -4.53 -6.84
N ASP A 35 2.09 -4.50 -7.73
CA ASP A 35 0.98 -3.55 -7.64
C ASP A 35 0.23 -3.80 -6.33
N LYS A 36 0.42 -2.91 -5.36
CA LYS A 36 -0.33 -2.97 -4.11
C LYS A 36 -1.80 -2.73 -4.40
N GLU A 37 -2.61 -3.78 -4.25
CA GLU A 37 -4.05 -3.66 -4.26
C GLU A 37 -4.53 -3.05 -2.93
N TYR A 38 -5.33 -1.99 -3.01
CA TYR A 38 -5.91 -1.33 -1.84
C TYR A 38 -7.35 -1.78 -1.66
N VAL A 39 -7.59 -2.56 -0.62
CA VAL A 39 -8.93 -2.87 -0.11
C VAL A 39 -9.15 -2.08 1.16
N PHE A 40 -10.35 -1.54 1.36
CA PHE A 40 -10.70 -0.75 2.55
C PHE A 40 -10.25 -1.45 3.84
N ASN A 41 -9.32 -0.83 4.55
CA ASN A 41 -8.74 -1.36 5.78
C ASN A 41 -8.43 -0.22 6.77
N PRO A 42 -9.34 0.07 7.72
CA PRO A 42 -9.19 1.19 8.64
C PRO A 42 -8.06 0.98 9.66
N LEU A 43 -7.75 -0.28 10.01
CA LEU A 43 -6.66 -0.61 10.92
C LEU A 43 -5.30 -0.33 10.25
N GLN A 44 -5.14 -0.76 9.00
CA GLN A 44 -3.95 -0.51 8.21
C GLN A 44 -3.78 1.00 7.93
N ALA A 45 -4.86 1.72 7.60
CA ALA A 45 -4.82 3.18 7.46
C ALA A 45 -4.33 3.88 8.73
N SER A 46 -4.86 3.49 9.89
CA SER A 46 -4.45 4.04 11.20
C SER A 46 -2.99 3.73 11.53
N LYS A 47 -2.49 2.56 11.13
CA LYS A 47 -1.07 2.18 11.28
C LYS A 47 -0.19 3.08 10.42
N GLU A 48 -0.53 3.29 9.15
CA GLU A 48 0.23 4.16 8.26
C GLU A 48 0.23 5.62 8.76
N VAL A 49 -0.89 6.12 9.32
CA VAL A 49 -0.93 7.42 10.00
C VAL A 49 0.06 7.50 11.17
N ARG A 50 0.11 6.47 12.03
CA ARG A 50 1.05 6.43 13.17
C ARG A 50 2.51 6.49 12.70
N ILE A 51 2.84 5.74 11.64
CA ILE A 51 4.18 5.73 11.04
C ILE A 51 4.49 7.08 10.38
N GLY A 52 3.54 7.66 9.64
CA GLY A 52 3.66 8.99 9.04
C GLY A 52 3.93 10.06 10.09
N ASN A 53 3.21 10.02 11.21
CA ASN A 53 3.42 10.93 12.35
C ASN A 53 4.82 10.79 12.95
N PHE A 54 5.36 9.57 13.03
CA PHE A 54 6.73 9.37 13.47
C PHE A 54 7.73 10.07 12.54
N TYR A 55 7.60 9.90 11.22
CA TYR A 55 8.47 10.55 10.24
C TYR A 55 8.30 12.07 10.22
N PHE A 56 7.07 12.56 10.37
CA PHE A 56 6.79 14.00 10.42
C PHE A 56 7.51 14.65 11.61
N ARG A 57 7.45 14.03 12.80
CA ARG A 57 8.17 14.51 13.99
C ARG A 57 9.69 14.46 13.84
N LYS A 58 10.20 13.52 13.04
CA LYS A 58 11.63 13.42 12.69
C LYS A 58 12.06 14.44 11.62
N GLY A 59 11.13 15.22 11.06
CA GLY A 59 11.40 16.17 9.96
C GLY A 59 11.55 15.49 8.60
N SER A 60 11.35 14.18 8.51
CA SER A 60 11.41 13.41 7.26
C SER A 60 10.09 13.53 6.50
N TYR A 61 9.77 14.72 6.01
CA TYR A 61 8.47 15.04 5.42
C TYR A 61 8.15 14.23 4.16
N GLN A 62 9.14 13.88 3.34
CA GLN A 62 8.94 13.00 2.18
C GLN A 62 8.47 11.60 2.60
N ALA A 63 9.07 11.02 3.64
CA ALA A 63 8.66 9.74 4.18
C ALA A 63 7.27 9.83 4.84
N ALA A 64 7.00 10.92 5.56
CA ALA A 64 5.69 11.17 6.15
C ALA A 64 4.59 11.25 5.08
N ARG A 65 4.83 11.99 3.98
CA ARG A 65 3.90 12.13 2.86
C ARG A 65 3.51 10.77 2.30
N ARG A 66 4.49 9.92 1.97
CA ARG A 66 4.22 8.58 1.46
C ARG A 66 3.33 7.77 2.40
N ARG A 67 3.57 7.84 3.71
CA ARG A 67 2.79 7.10 4.71
C ARG A 67 1.36 7.64 4.82
N PHE A 68 1.17 8.95 4.77
CA PHE A 68 -0.17 9.52 4.76
C PHE A 68 -0.93 9.23 3.46
N GLU A 69 -0.26 9.21 2.31
CA GLU A 69 -0.85 8.78 1.04
C GLU A 69 -1.28 7.30 1.07
N GLU A 70 -0.47 6.40 1.64
CA GLU A 70 -0.90 5.01 1.84
C GLU A 70 -2.14 4.96 2.75
N ALA A 71 -2.19 5.76 3.81
CA ALA A 71 -3.33 5.80 4.71
C ALA A 71 -4.63 6.24 4.01
N THR A 72 -4.56 7.23 3.12
CA THR A 72 -5.74 7.69 2.35
C THR A 72 -6.17 6.66 1.30
N ARG A 73 -5.26 5.83 0.81
CA ARG A 73 -5.62 4.70 -0.08
C ARG A 73 -6.27 3.53 0.67
N TRP A 74 -5.75 3.19 1.86
CA TRP A 74 -6.35 2.16 2.72
C TRP A 74 -7.71 2.57 3.28
N ASN A 75 -7.88 3.86 3.60
CA ASN A 75 -9.16 4.40 4.03
C ASN A 75 -9.35 5.84 3.49
N PRO A 76 -10.06 5.99 2.37
CA PRO A 76 -10.34 7.30 1.78
C PRO A 76 -11.19 8.23 2.65
N SER A 77 -11.96 7.70 3.62
CA SER A 77 -12.80 8.50 4.52
C SER A 77 -12.13 8.87 5.84
N LEU A 78 -10.85 8.51 6.02
CA LEU A 78 -10.09 8.88 7.22
C LEU A 78 -9.65 10.35 7.17
N ALA A 79 -10.48 11.24 7.71
CA ALA A 79 -10.22 12.70 7.72
C ALA A 79 -8.83 13.05 8.29
N ASP A 80 -8.42 12.43 9.41
CA ASP A 80 -7.11 12.68 10.03
C ASP A 80 -5.92 12.39 9.10
N ALA A 81 -6.03 11.40 8.19
CA ALA A 81 -4.99 11.12 7.21
C ALA A 81 -4.84 12.26 6.19
N TRP A 82 -5.96 12.80 5.71
CA TRP A 82 -5.98 13.94 4.78
C TRP A 82 -5.46 15.22 5.42
N LEU A 83 -5.82 15.50 6.68
CA LEU A 83 -5.28 16.65 7.42
C LEU A 83 -3.75 16.58 7.53
N ARG A 84 -3.23 15.42 7.96
CA ARG A 84 -1.78 15.20 8.12
C ARG A 84 -1.03 15.22 6.79
N LEU A 85 -1.64 14.70 5.72
CA LEU A 85 -1.10 14.78 4.38
C LEU A 85 -0.96 16.24 3.94
N GLY A 86 -2.01 17.06 4.13
CA GLY A 86 -1.98 18.49 3.82
C GLY A 86 -0.91 19.26 4.61
N ASP A 87 -0.83 19.05 5.92
CA ASP A 87 0.22 19.65 6.77
C ASP A 87 1.63 19.26 6.29
N THR A 88 1.81 18.01 5.86
CA THR A 88 3.08 17.50 5.35
C THR A 88 3.44 18.09 4.00
N GLN A 89 2.46 18.22 3.10
CA GLN A 89 2.65 18.84 1.78
C GLN A 89 3.04 20.31 1.91
N LEU A 90 2.47 21.05 2.87
CA LEU A 90 2.94 22.41 3.17
C LEU A 90 4.40 22.45 3.64
N LYS A 91 4.82 21.52 4.49
CA LYS A 91 6.25 21.41 4.88
C LYS A 91 7.16 21.12 3.69
N LEU A 92 6.63 20.46 2.67
CA LEU A 92 7.30 20.19 1.40
C LEU A 92 7.14 21.30 0.35
N LYS A 93 6.43 22.39 0.67
CA LYS A 93 6.09 23.49 -0.26
C LYS A 93 5.22 23.04 -1.45
N ASP A 94 4.50 21.93 -1.31
CA ASP A 94 3.50 21.46 -2.27
C ASP A 94 2.13 22.05 -1.91
N GLU A 95 1.95 23.34 -2.19
CA GLU A 95 0.72 24.06 -1.88
C GLU A 95 -0.49 23.54 -2.64
N ARG A 96 -0.28 22.98 -3.84
CA ARG A 96 -1.37 22.42 -4.65
C ARG A 96 -1.87 21.13 -4.02
N GLY A 97 -0.96 20.20 -3.72
CA GLY A 97 -1.32 18.96 -3.02
C GLY A 97 -1.95 19.24 -1.65
N ALA A 98 -1.40 20.22 -0.91
CA ALA A 98 -1.95 20.60 0.39
C ALA A 98 -3.40 21.10 0.29
N ARG A 99 -3.73 21.90 -0.73
CA ARG A 99 -5.12 22.34 -0.99
C ARG A 99 -6.05 21.17 -1.21
N GLU A 100 -5.69 20.23 -2.07
CA GLU A 100 -6.50 19.06 -2.38
C GLU A 100 -6.76 18.21 -1.13
N SER A 101 -5.72 17.94 -0.34
CA SER A 101 -5.83 17.19 0.91
C SER A 101 -6.70 17.90 1.95
N TYR A 102 -6.54 19.21 2.10
CA TYR A 102 -7.37 19.99 3.02
C TYR A 102 -8.82 20.12 2.58
N MET A 103 -9.08 20.20 1.28
CA MET A 103 -10.46 20.15 0.74
C MET A 103 -11.12 18.82 1.10
N LYS A 104 -10.41 17.69 0.90
CA LYS A 104 -10.91 16.37 1.31
C LYS A 104 -11.15 16.28 2.82
N TYR A 105 -10.28 16.86 3.63
CA TYR A 105 -10.46 16.91 5.07
C TYR A 105 -11.76 17.62 5.48
N VAL A 106 -12.02 18.82 4.96
CA VAL A 106 -13.22 19.59 5.31
C VAL A 106 -14.51 19.02 4.70
N GLU A 107 -14.41 18.27 3.60
CA GLU A 107 -15.51 17.48 3.05
C GLU A 107 -15.89 16.32 3.97
N LEU A 108 -14.91 15.62 4.54
CA LEU A 108 -15.12 14.44 5.39
C LEU A 108 -15.51 14.80 6.83
N ASP A 109 -14.93 15.86 7.39
CA ASP A 109 -15.18 16.30 8.76
C ASP A 109 -15.32 17.84 8.83
N PRO A 110 -16.49 18.38 8.43
CA PRO A 110 -16.72 19.82 8.37
C PRO A 110 -16.84 20.50 9.75
N GLU A 111 -17.09 19.74 10.82
CA GLU A 111 -17.31 20.26 12.18
C GLU A 111 -16.12 20.04 13.11
N SER A 112 -15.03 19.42 12.63
CA SER A 112 -13.81 19.25 13.41
C SER A 112 -13.27 20.58 13.93
N LYS A 113 -12.65 20.52 15.11
CA LYS A 113 -11.91 21.61 15.75
C LYS A 113 -10.92 22.31 14.81
N ASP A 114 -10.32 21.58 13.89
CA ASP A 114 -9.30 22.11 12.98
C ASP A 114 -9.93 22.62 11.66
N ALA A 115 -11.19 22.27 11.35
CA ALA A 115 -11.83 22.59 10.07
C ALA A 115 -11.92 24.10 9.82
N ALA A 116 -12.25 24.90 10.84
CA ALA A 116 -12.27 26.36 10.72
C ALA A 116 -10.88 26.93 10.36
N SER A 117 -9.82 26.41 10.99
CA SER A 117 -8.45 26.82 10.71
C SER A 117 -8.01 26.44 9.29
N VAL A 118 -8.40 25.25 8.83
CA VAL A 118 -8.11 24.74 7.49
C VAL A 118 -8.87 25.55 6.43
N ARG A 119 -10.15 25.88 6.65
CA ARG A 119 -10.92 26.77 5.75
C ARG A 119 -10.27 28.14 5.62
N LYS A 120 -9.79 28.71 6.73
CA LYS A 120 -9.05 29.98 6.70
C LYS A 120 -7.77 29.89 5.88
N ARG A 121 -7.03 28.79 6.00
CA ARG A 121 -5.83 28.52 5.18
C ARG A 121 -6.18 28.41 3.69
N LEU A 122 -7.23 27.64 3.34
CA LEU A 122 -7.71 27.48 1.97
C LEU A 122 -8.17 28.79 1.32
N ALA A 123 -8.82 29.68 2.09
CA ALA A 123 -9.26 31.00 1.62
C ALA A 123 -8.12 32.02 1.49
N GLY A 124 -7.00 31.78 2.17
CA GLY A 124 -5.79 32.58 2.05
C GLY A 124 -4.89 32.10 0.92
N LYS A 125 -3.65 32.58 0.93
CA LYS A 125 -2.56 31.91 0.22
C LYS A 125 -1.96 30.85 1.15
N LEU A 126 -2.03 29.60 0.71
CA LEU A 126 -1.25 28.50 1.28
C LEU A 126 0.21 28.62 0.91
#